data_AF-A0A7V9LTS2-F1
#
_entry.id   AF-A0A7V9LTS2-F1
#
_cell.length_a   1.000
_cell.length_b   1.000
_cell.length_c   1.000
_cell.angle_alpha   90.00
_cell.angle_beta   90.00
_cell.angle_gamma   90.00
#
_symmetry.space_group_name_H-M   'P 1'
#
loop_
_entity.id
_entity.type
_entity.pdbx_description
1 polymer ?
#
loop_
_entity_poly.entity_id
_entity_poly.type
_entity_poly.pdbx_seq_one_letter_code
_entity_poly.pdbx_strand_id
1 'polypeptide(L)' 'MQRLEKLLEAAEIKLSSVAADNTGVSGRAMLEALISGQRDPAVLADLAKRRLRSKIPALTGALTGRFNDYHAFLAGSIWT' A
#
# COMPACT_ATOMS: atom_id res chain seq x y z
N MET A 1 -7.42 1.17 11.61
CA MET A 1 -7.94 0.68 10.32
C MET A 1 -8.61 1.80 9.52
N GLN A 2 -9.79 2.30 9.93
CA GLN A 2 -10.60 3.23 9.11
C GLN A 2 -9.93 4.52 8.61
N ARG A 3 -9.03 5.16 9.38
CA ARG A 3 -8.36 6.41 8.93
C ARG A 3 -7.32 6.16 7.82
N LEU A 4 -6.55 5.09 7.95
CA LEU A 4 -5.54 4.73 6.96
C LEU A 4 -6.20 4.29 5.65
N GLU A 5 -7.28 3.51 5.72
CA GLU A 5 -8.01 3.07 4.53
C GLU A 5 -8.59 4.25 3.75
N LYS A 6 -9.20 5.24 4.43
CA LYS A 6 -9.69 6.46 3.79
C LYS A 6 -8.59 7.27 3.11
N LEU A 7 -7.39 7.32 3.71
CA LEU A 7 -6.24 7.99 3.11
C LEU A 7 -5.77 7.27 1.86
N LEU A 8 -5.67 5.93 1.91
CA LEU A 8 -5.31 5.13 0.74
C LEU A 8 -6.34 5.28 -0.38
N GLU A 9 -7.64 5.29 -0.07
CA GLU A 9 -8.70 5.56 -1.04
C GLU A 9 -8.58 6.96 -1.67
N ALA A 10 -8.29 7.99 -0.86
CA ALA A 10 -8.06 9.34 -1.37
C ALA A 10 -6.84 9.41 -2.30
N ALA A 11 -5.84 8.55 -2.09
CA ALA A 11 -4.68 8.37 -2.95
C ALA A 11 -4.94 7.42 -4.14
N GLU A 12 -6.18 6.96 -4.34
CA GLU A 12 -6.59 5.96 -5.34
C GLU A 12 -5.87 4.59 -5.19
N ILE A 13 -5.30 4.31 -4.01
CA ILE A 13 -4.67 3.03 -3.68
C ILE A 13 -5.69 2.09 -3.04
N LYS A 14 -5.91 0.92 -3.67
CA LYS A 14 -6.87 -0.11 -3.22
C LYS A 14 -6.20 -1.34 -2.61
N LEU A 15 -5.19 -1.12 -1.75
CA LEU A 15 -4.42 -2.21 -1.14
C LEU A 15 -5.30 -3.19 -0.34
N SER A 16 -6.30 -2.69 0.39
CA SER A 16 -7.25 -3.48 1.18
C SER A 16 -8.16 -4.37 0.31
N SER A 17 -8.34 -4.05 -0.97
CA SER A 17 -9.13 -4.87 -1.89
C SER A 17 -8.38 -6.11 -2.38
N VAL A 18 -7.04 -6.09 -2.37
CA VAL A 18 -6.19 -7.16 -2.94
C VAL A 18 -5.52 -8.00 -1.84
N ALA A 19 -5.05 -7.34 -0.78
CA ALA A 19 -4.52 -7.97 0.41
C ALA A 19 -5.64 -8.15 1.43
N ALA A 20 -6.05 -9.41 1.66
CA ALA A 20 -7.05 -9.77 2.68
C ALA A 20 -6.61 -9.40 4.11
N ASP A 21 -5.31 -9.14 4.30
CA ASP A 21 -4.74 -8.61 5.54
C ASP A 21 -3.69 -7.54 5.21
N ASN A 22 -4.09 -6.28 5.29
CA ASN A 22 -3.22 -5.10 5.14
C ASN A 22 -2.32 -4.87 6.37
N THR A 23 -2.61 -5.54 7.50
CA THR A 23 -1.76 -5.51 8.71
C THR A 23 -0.72 -6.63 8.75
N GLY A 24 -0.82 -7.58 7.82
CA GLY A 24 0.18 -8.63 7.63
C GLY A 24 1.53 -8.08 7.16
N VAL A 25 2.57 -8.91 7.26
CA VAL A 25 3.97 -8.53 6.96
C VAL A 25 4.14 -7.87 5.59
N SER A 26 3.41 -8.32 4.56
CA SER A 26 3.49 -7.72 3.22
C SER A 26 2.78 -6.37 3.13
N GLY A 27 1.61 -6.21 3.75
CA GLY A 27 0.89 -4.93 3.75
C GLY A 27 1.67 -3.85 4.50
N ARG A 28 2.28 -4.21 5.64
CA ARG A 28 3.19 -3.32 6.38
C ARG A 28 4.39 -2.89 5.54
N ALA A 29 5.08 -3.84 4.91
CA ALA A 29 6.25 -3.54 4.07
C ALA A 29 5.88 -2.59 2.91
N MET A 30 4.73 -2.81 2.26
CA MET A 30 4.25 -1.93 1.20
C MET A 30 3.91 -0.53 1.72
N LEU A 31 3.28 -0.44 2.89
CA LEU A 31 2.95 0.85 3.50
C LEU A 31 4.19 1.61 3.95
N GLU A 32 5.16 0.94 4.56
CA GLU A 32 6.45 1.52 4.93
C GLU A 32 7.21 2.01 3.71
N ALA A 33 7.19 1.27 2.61
CA ALA A 33 7.79 1.69 1.34
C ALA A 33 7.08 2.93 0.77
N LEU A 34 5.74 2.98 0.81
CA LEU A 34 4.96 4.16 0.44
C LEU A 34 5.31 5.37 1.31
N ILE A 35 5.40 5.19 2.63
CA ILE A 35 5.79 6.27 3.56
C ILE A 35 7.22 6.74 3.29
N SER A 36 8.12 5.81 2.92
CA SER A 36 9.52 6.10 2.57
C SER A 36 9.71 6.73 1.19
N GLY A 37 8.62 6.97 0.45
CA GLY A 37 8.65 7.66 -0.85
C GLY A 37 8.67 6.74 -2.08
N GLN A 38 8.55 5.43 -1.92
CA GLN A 38 8.38 4.54 -3.08
C GLN A 38 7.02 4.77 -3.74
N ARG A 39 7.02 4.84 -5.07
CA ARG A 39 5.83 5.10 -5.90
C ARG A 39 5.69 4.11 -7.06
N ASP A 40 6.72 3.34 -7.36
CA ASP A 40 6.66 2.33 -8.41
C ASP A 40 5.76 1.18 -7.94
N PRO A 41 4.59 0.97 -8.59
CA PRO A 41 3.65 -0.06 -8.20
C PRO A 41 4.22 -1.48 -8.38
N ALA A 42 5.16 -1.69 -9.31
CA ALA A 42 5.82 -2.98 -9.49
C ALA A 42 6.78 -3.28 -8.34
N VAL A 43 7.57 -2.29 -7.89
CA VAL A 43 8.45 -2.43 -6.72
C VAL A 43 7.63 -2.69 -5.46
N LEU A 44 6.54 -1.96 -5.28
CA LEU A 44 5.64 -2.16 -4.15
C LEU A 44 4.99 -3.55 -4.20
N ALA A 45 4.51 -4.00 -5.37
CA ALA A 45 3.90 -5.30 -5.52
C ALA A 45 4.89 -6.46 -5.28
N ASP A 46 6.18 -6.31 -5.60
CA ASP A 46 7.19 -7.36 -5.37
C ASP A 46 7.50 -7.59 -3.88
N LEU A 47 7.16 -6.64 -3.00
CA LEU A 47 7.20 -6.82 -1.53
C LEU A 47 6.16 -7.85 -1.03
N ALA A 48 5.27 -8.32 -1.91
CA ALA A 48 4.36 -9.42 -1.63
C ALA A 48 5.13 -10.70 -1.26
N LYS A 49 4.66 -11.39 -0.22
CA LYS A 49 5.24 -12.65 0.27
C LYS A 49 4.26 -13.80 0.12
N ARG A 50 4.79 -15.01 -0.05
CA ARG A 50 4.04 -16.28 -0.09
C ARG A 50 2.85 -16.21 -1.07
N ARG A 51 1.64 -16.52 -0.59
CA ARG A 51 0.39 -16.54 -1.37
C ARG A 51 0.02 -15.18 -1.98
N LEU A 52 0.58 -14.08 -1.49
CA LEU A 52 0.30 -12.76 -2.06
C LEU A 52 1.08 -12.52 -3.35
N ARG A 53 2.19 -13.26 -3.60
CA ARG A 53 2.96 -13.13 -4.86
C ARG A 53 2.15 -13.54 -6.09
N SER A 54 1.23 -14.49 -5.98
CA SER A 54 0.36 -14.84 -7.11
C SER A 54 -0.60 -13.70 -7.50
N LYS A 55 -0.76 -12.69 -6.62
CA LYS A 55 -1.59 -11.51 -6.87
C LYS A 55 -0.79 -10.29 -7.32
N ILE A 56 0.50 -10.41 -7.65
CA ILE A 56 1.33 -9.28 -8.10
C ILE A 56 0.69 -8.44 -9.21
N PRO A 57 0.07 -9.03 -10.27
CA PRO A 57 -0.59 -8.22 -11.29
C PRO A 57 -1.74 -7.37 -10.73
N ALA A 58 -2.57 -7.95 -9.86
CA ALA A 58 -3.67 -7.24 -9.21
C ALA A 58 -3.17 -6.19 -8.21
N LEU A 59 -2.09 -6.48 -7.48
CA LEU A 59 -1.43 -5.54 -6.58
C LEU A 59 -0.87 -4.34 -7.33
N THR A 60 -0.18 -4.58 -8.44
CA THR A 60 0.37 -3.51 -9.29
C THR A 60 -0.73 -2.56 -9.73
N GLY A 61 -1.86 -3.10 -10.19
CA GLY A 61 -3.04 -2.28 -10.52
C GLY A 61 -3.62 -1.53 -9.32
N ALA A 62 -3.75 -2.17 -8.17
CA ALA A 62 -4.29 -1.54 -6.96
C ALA A 62 -3.36 -0.52 -6.30
N LEU A 63 -2.06 -0.59 -6.58
CA LEU A 63 -1.04 0.36 -6.11
C LEU A 63 -0.78 1.49 -7.11
N THR A 64 -1.37 1.40 -8.32
CA THR A 64 -1.34 2.47 -9.31
C THR A 64 -2.34 3.54 -8.87
N GLY A 65 -1.83 4.64 -8.31
CA GLY A 65 -2.64 5.73 -7.79
C GLY A 65 -1.81 7.01 -7.59
N ARG A 66 -2.43 8.03 -6.98
CA ARG A 66 -1.82 9.35 -6.71
C ARG A 66 -1.33 9.48 -5.28
N PHE A 67 -0.62 8.47 -4.78
CA PHE A 67 0.05 8.58 -3.50
C PHE A 67 1.25 9.52 -3.63
N ASN A 68 1.31 10.55 -2.80
CA ASN A 68 2.32 11.61 -2.87
C ASN A 68 2.88 11.87 -1.46
N ASP A 69 3.78 12.85 -1.34
CA ASP A 69 4.48 13.09 -0.09
C ASP A 69 3.56 13.64 1.02
N TYR A 70 2.48 14.33 0.65
CA TYR A 70 1.43 14.72 1.60
C TYR A 70 0.70 13.50 2.15
N HIS A 71 0.34 12.54 1.28
CA HIS A 71 -0.23 11.27 1.70
C HIS A 71 0.74 10.46 2.57
N ALA A 72 2.04 10.46 2.25
CA ALA A 72 3.09 9.80 3.03
C ALA A 72 3.20 10.38 4.44
N PHE A 73 3.24 11.71 4.54
CA PHE A 73 3.29 12.43 5.82
C PHE A 73 2.09 12.08 6.71
N LEU A 74 0.88 12.16 6.15
CA LEU A 74 -0.34 11.81 6.88
C LEU A 74 -0.35 10.32 7.27
N ALA A 75 0.05 9.42 6.38
CA ALA A 75 0.12 7.98 6.65
C ALA A 75 1.10 7.67 7.79
N GLY A 76 2.28 8.29 7.82
CA GLY A 76 3.26 8.14 8.90
C GLY A 76 2.72 8.61 10.26
N SER A 77 1.92 9.69 10.27
CA SER A 77 1.28 10.20 11.50
C SER A 77 0.17 9.29 12.06
N ILE A 78 -0.46 8.49 11.20
CA ILE A 78 -1.53 7.54 11.56
C ILE A 78 -0.95 6.17 11.90
N TRP A 79 0.25 5.87 11.40
CA TRP A 79 0.91 4.57 11.52
C TRP A 79 1.61 4.35 12.88
N THR A 80 1.88 5.43 13.62
CA THR A 80 2.46 5.41 14.97
C THR A 80 1.38 5.15 16.02
#